data_AF-A0A0F9KUS9-F1
#
_entry.id   AF-A0A0F9KUS9-F1
#
_cell.length_a   1.000
_cell.length_b   1.000
_cell.length_c   1.000
_cell.angle_alpha   90.00
_cell.angle_beta   90.00
_cell.angle_gamma   90.00
#
_symmetry.space_group_name_H-M   'P 1'
#
loop_
_entity.id
_entity.type
_entity.pdbx_description
1 polymer ?
#
loop_
_entity_poly.entity_id
_entity_poly.type
_entity_poly.pdbx_seq_one_letter_code
_entity_poly.pdbx_strand_id
1 'polypeptide(L)' 'MTDRVNGFTVTLAESIRDDDAAAIREAILQLRHVIDVAPIVDHPDAWTAAVQERVRMREAILGVLDERLKL' A
#
# COMPACT_ATOMS: atom_id res chain seq x y z
N MET A 1 21.89 -2.64 -3.70
CA MET A 1 20.74 -2.84 -2.80
C MET A 1 20.30 -1.47 -2.36
N THR A 2 19.26 -0.93 -2.98
CA THR A 2 18.80 0.44 -2.71
C THR A 2 17.61 0.31 -1.78
N ASP A 3 17.82 0.44 -0.47
CA ASP A 3 16.72 0.47 0.48
C ASP A 3 15.85 1.71 0.18
N ARG A 4 14.60 1.47 -0.22
CA ARG A 4 13.61 2.51 -0.50
C ARG A 4 13.09 3.02 0.84
N VAL A 5 13.72 4.07 1.37
CA VAL A 5 13.39 4.63 2.70
C VAL A 5 12.10 5.48 2.69
N ASN A 6 11.71 6.06 1.54
CA ASN A 6 10.53 6.94 1.41
C ASN A 6 9.73 6.62 0.12
N GLY A 7 9.02 5.48 0.11
CA GLY A 7 8.08 5.15 -0.96
C GLY A 7 6.70 5.76 -0.71
N PHE A 8 6.07 6.34 -1.74
CA PHE A 8 4.65 6.73 -1.71
C PHE A 8 3.84 5.73 -2.53
N THR A 9 2.71 5.30 -1.99
CA THR A 9 1.76 4.42 -2.70
C THR A 9 0.59 5.25 -3.21
N VAL A 10 0.32 5.16 -4.51
CA VAL A 10 -0.87 5.74 -5.14
C VAL A 10 -1.82 4.60 -5.47
N THR A 11 -3.03 4.65 -4.91
CA THR A 11 -4.09 3.69 -5.22
C THR A 11 -5.07 4.34 -6.19
N LEU A 12 -5.40 3.62 -7.25
CA LEU A 12 -6.41 4.06 -8.21
C LEU A 12 -7.81 3.70 -7.68
N ALA A 13 -8.76 4.60 -7.87
CA ALA A 13 -10.13 4.42 -7.38
C ALA A 13 -10.88 3.29 -8.11
N GLU A 14 -10.49 3.00 -9.35
CA GLU A 14 -11.07 1.97 -10.19
C GLU A 14 -9.97 1.11 -10.82
N SER A 15 -10.33 -0.12 -11.18
CA SER A 15 -9.44 -0.99 -11.95
C SER A 15 -9.26 -0.40 -13.34
N ILE A 16 -8.02 -0.14 -13.71
CA ILE A 16 -7.67 0.36 -15.04
C ILE A 16 -7.04 -0.76 -15.86
N ARG A 17 -7.10 -0.64 -17.19
CA ARG A 17 -6.38 -1.55 -18.09
C ARG A 17 -4.89 -1.26 -18.01
N ASP A 18 -4.08 -2.29 -18.25
CA ASP A 18 -2.61 -2.17 -18.21
C ASP A 18 -2.07 -1.10 -19.18
N ASP A 19 -2.70 -0.94 -20.33
CA ASP A 19 -2.34 0.09 -21.32
C ASP A 19 -2.52 1.51 -20.75
N ASP A 20 -3.61 1.74 -20.01
CA ASP A 20 -3.88 3.03 -19.35
C ASP A 20 -2.94 3.23 -18.15
N ALA A 21 -2.57 2.14 -17.46
CA ALA A 21 -1.64 2.16 -16.34
C ALA A 21 -0.23 2.57 -16.75
N ALA A 22 0.18 2.17 -17.96
CA ALA A 22 1.47 2.56 -18.51
C ALA A 22 1.58 4.09 -18.65
N ALA A 23 0.54 4.76 -19.18
CA ALA A 23 0.53 6.20 -19.33
C ALA A 23 0.66 6.94 -17.98
N ILE A 24 -0.02 6.46 -16.94
CA ILE A 24 0.07 7.01 -15.59
C ILE A 24 1.47 6.80 -15.00
N ARG A 25 2.05 5.61 -15.17
CA ARG A 25 3.41 5.31 -14.71
C ARG A 25 4.43 6.26 -15.34
N GLU A 26 4.36 6.46 -16.65
CA GLU A 26 5.25 7.38 -17.37
C GLU A 26 5.07 8.83 -16.87
N ALA A 27 3.83 9.26 -16.63
CA ALA A 27 3.57 10.59 -16.08
C ALA A 27 4.17 10.78 -14.68
N ILE A 28 4.10 9.78 -13.80
CA ILE A 28 4.69 9.83 -12.45
C ILE A 28 6.22 9.86 -12.54
N LEU A 29 6.82 9.12 -13.47
CA LEU A 29 8.27 9.14 -13.70
C LEU A 29 8.80 10.51 -14.16
N GLN A 30 7.96 11.35 -14.74
CA GLN A 30 8.32 12.73 -15.12
C GLN A 30 8.34 13.70 -13.93
N LEU A 31 7.82 13.32 -12.76
CA LEU A 31 7.86 14.17 -11.57
C LEU A 31 9.29 14.29 -11.03
N ARG A 32 9.65 15.52 -10.62
CA ARG A 32 10.98 15.81 -10.08
C ARG A 32 11.26 14.92 -8.87
N HIS A 33 12.42 14.25 -8.88
CA HIS A 33 12.90 13.35 -7.82
C HIS A 33 12.22 11.97 -7.73
N VAL A 34 11.35 11.60 -8.68
CA VAL A 34 10.90 10.21 -8.80
C VAL A 34 12.00 9.40 -9.48
N ILE A 35 12.45 8.34 -8.81
CA ILE A 35 13.54 7.47 -9.29
C ILE A 35 13.00 6.20 -9.95
N ASP A 36 11.87 5.69 -9.45
CA ASP A 36 11.25 4.47 -9.92
C ASP A 36 9.77 4.42 -9.53
N VAL A 37 8.95 3.77 -10.36
CA VAL A 37 7.52 3.55 -10.16
C VAL A 37 7.22 2.09 -10.48
N ALA A 38 6.96 1.29 -9.44
CA ALA A 38 6.61 -0.11 -9.59
C ALA A 38 5.08 -0.28 -9.47
N PRO A 39 4.41 -0.90 -10.46
CA PRO A 39 3.00 -1.23 -10.31
C PRO A 39 2.84 -2.30 -9.22
N ILE A 40 1.97 -2.03 -8.26
CA ILE A 40 1.52 -3.03 -7.30
C ILE A 40 0.18 -3.55 -7.82
N VAL A 41 0.22 -4.70 -8.51
CA VAL A 41 -0.99 -5.41 -8.90
C VAL A 41 -1.45 -6.17 -7.68
N ASP A 42 -2.28 -5.53 -6.86
CA ASP A 42 -2.93 -6.20 -5.75
C ASP A 42 -4.13 -6.97 -6.33
N HIS A 43 -4.08 -8.30 -6.28
CA HIS A 43 -5.27 -9.09 -6.58
C HIS A 43 -6.39 -8.64 -5.63
N PRO A 44 -7.67 -8.55 -6.06
CA PRO A 44 -8.77 -8.10 -5.20
C PRO A 44 -8.84 -8.85 -3.85
N ASP A 45 -8.45 -10.13 -3.87
CA ASP A 45 -8.37 -11.01 -2.69
C ASP A 45 -7.22 -10.61 -1.74
N ALA A 46 -6.13 -10.07 -2.28
CA ALA A 46 -4.98 -9.63 -1.50
C ALA A 46 -5.23 -8.29 -0.80
N TRP A 47 -5.98 -7.36 -1.40
CA TRP A 47 -6.38 -6.11 -0.75
C TRP A 47 -7.32 -6.38 0.43
N THR A 48 -8.35 -7.21 0.22
CA THR A 48 -9.28 -7.60 1.28
C THR A 48 -8.57 -8.36 2.39
N ALA A 49 -7.66 -9.28 2.06
CA ALA A 49 -6.81 -9.95 3.04
C ALA A 49 -5.90 -8.98 3.81
N ALA A 50 -5.29 -8.00 3.14
CA ALA A 50 -4.41 -7.01 3.77
C ALA A 50 -5.17 -6.05 4.70
N VAL A 51 -6.40 -5.65 4.31
CA VAL A 51 -7.28 -4.84 5.17
C VAL A 51 -7.74 -5.65 6.38
N GLN A 52 -8.16 -6.91 6.19
CA GLN A 52 -8.53 -7.80 7.29
C GLN A 52 -7.37 -8.04 8.26
N GLU A 53 -6.16 -8.28 7.74
CA GLU A 53 -4.98 -8.50 8.57
C GLU A 53 -4.59 -7.22 9.32
N ARG A 54 -4.71 -6.03 8.71
CA ARG A 54 -4.52 -4.75 9.42
C ARG A 54 -5.52 -4.56 10.55
N VAL A 55 -6.80 -4.91 10.33
CA VAL A 55 -7.84 -4.85 11.37
C VAL A 55 -7.50 -5.83 12.50
N ARG A 56 -7.13 -7.06 12.16
CA ARG A 56 -6.74 -8.10 13.13
C ARG A 56 -5.54 -7.69 13.97
N MET A 57 -4.48 -7.15 13.34
CA MET A 57 -3.30 -6.66 14.05
C MET A 57 -3.65 -5.49 14.96
N ARG A 58 -4.51 -4.56 14.50
CA ARG A 58 -4.97 -3.44 15.34
C ARG A 58 -5.73 -3.96 16.57
N GLU A 59 -6.64 -4.91 16.41
CA GLU A 59 -7.38 -5.52 17.52
C GLU A 59 -6.46 -6.25 18.49
N ALA A 60 -5.48 -7.01 18.00
CA ALA A 60 -4.49 -7.68 18.84
C ALA A 60 -3.65 -6.69 19.66
N ILE A 61 -3.19 -5.60 19.05
CA ILE A 61 -2.43 -4.55 19.73
C ILE A 61 -3.30 -3.85 20.78
N LEU A 62 -4.55 -3.52 20.43
CA LEU A 62 -5.48 -2.90 21.38
C LEU A 62 -5.82 -3.83 22.55
N GLY A 63 -5.97 -5.13 22.31
CA GLY A 63 -6.18 -6.13 23.36
C GLY A 63 -5.00 -6.19 24.34
N VAL A 64 -3.77 -6.23 23.81
CA VAL A 64 -2.56 -6.22 24.66
C VAL A 64 -2.41 -4.92 25.44
N LEU A 65 -2.80 -3.78 24.86
CA LEU A 65 -2.80 -2.49 25.55
C LEU A 65 -3.86 -2.42 26.64
N ASP A 66 -5.07 -2.94 26.39
CA ASP A 66 -6.18 -2.97 27.36
C ASP A 66 -5.87 -3.92 28.54
N GLU A 67 -5.22 -5.06 28.29
CA GLU A 67 -4.73 -5.95 29.36
C GLU A 67 -3.63 -5.29 30.21
N ARG A 68 -2.75 -4.50 29.61
CA ARG A 68 -1.70 -3.78 30.33
C ARG A 68 -2.21 -2.59 31.15
N LEU A 69 -3.35 -2.01 30.79
CA LEU A 69 -3.98 -0.87 31.47
C LEU A 69 -4.90 -1.28 32.63
N LYS A 70 -5.19 -2.58 32.80
CA LYS A 70 -6.03 -3.15 33.89
C LYS A 70 -5.24 -3.62 35.12
N LEU A 71 -3.95 -3.27 35.23
CA LEU A 71 -3.12 -3.42 36.43
C LEU A 71 -2.97 -2.06 37.14
#